data_AF-A0A4T2GNH3-F1
#
_entry.id   AF-A0A4T2GNH3-F1
#
_cell.length_a   1.000
_cell.length_b   1.000
_cell.length_c   1.000
_cell.angle_alpha   90.00
_cell.angle_beta   90.00
_cell.angle_gamma   90.00
#
_symmetry.space_group_name_H-M   'P 1'
#
loop_
_entity.id
_entity.type
_entity.pdbx_description
1 polymer ?
#
loop_
_entity_poly.entity_id
_entity_poly.type
_entity_poly.pdbx_seq_one_letter_code
_entity_poly.pdbx_strand_id
1 'polypeptide(L)'
;ALETGARRGELLGIKKEDIFEYGIKILRSISPTNDDTQLKTKYSKRDISINEDVYQAVTKLAQTKEGYIFDWNGFKQAGQLQKLLKQLGLTKTTFHGLRDTHASFLFSKDISLDYISRRLGHNSILTTQQYYLELMPEKKHQQDADALSLLNDLSL
;
A
#
# COMPACT_ATOMS: atom_id res chain seq x y z
N ALA A 1 4.46 4.42 -0.65
CA ALA A 1 4.51 2.99 -0.27
C ALA A 1 3.82 2.78 1.07
N LEU A 2 4.45 3.22 2.18
CA LEU A 2 3.92 3.04 3.54
C LEU A 2 2.54 3.69 3.77
N GLU A 3 2.31 4.91 3.29
CA GLU A 3 1.00 5.60 3.47
C GLU A 3 -0.12 5.07 2.56
N THR A 4 0.29 4.61 1.38
CA THR A 4 -0.61 4.36 0.24
C THR A 4 -0.96 2.89 0.07
N GLY A 5 -0.10 1.97 0.51
CA GLY A 5 -0.12 0.55 0.12
C GLY A 5 0.17 0.29 -1.37
N ALA A 6 0.50 1.30 -2.18
CA ALA A 6 0.83 1.14 -3.59
C ALA A 6 2.16 0.37 -3.80
N ARG A 7 2.19 -0.49 -4.81
CA ARG A 7 3.38 -1.25 -5.23
C ARG A 7 4.45 -0.31 -5.77
N ARG A 8 5.72 -0.72 -5.74
CA ARG A 8 6.83 0.09 -6.30
C ARG A 8 6.56 0.54 -7.75
N GLY A 9 6.13 -0.38 -8.61
CA GLY A 9 5.83 -0.05 -10.01
C GLY A 9 4.68 0.94 -10.16
N GLU A 10 3.65 0.83 -9.31
CA GLU A 10 2.53 1.76 -9.26
C GLU A 10 2.99 3.16 -8.85
N LEU A 11 3.87 3.27 -7.83
CA LEU A 11 4.43 4.54 -7.39
C LEU A 11 5.26 5.20 -8.50
N LEU A 12 6.12 4.43 -9.18
CA LEU A 12 6.92 4.93 -10.31
C LEU A 12 6.06 5.33 -11.51
N GLY A 13 4.82 4.86 -11.56
CA GLY A 13 3.86 5.17 -12.60
C GLY A 13 3.05 6.44 -12.35
N ILE A 14 3.21 7.13 -11.20
CA ILE A 14 2.46 8.34 -10.87
C ILE A 14 2.98 9.53 -11.69
N LYS A 15 2.06 10.21 -12.35
CA LYS A 15 2.26 11.48 -13.05
C LYS A 15 1.65 12.65 -12.28
N LYS A 16 2.07 13.85 -12.62
CA LYS A 16 1.55 15.11 -12.04
C LYS A 16 0.02 15.21 -12.11
N GLU A 17 -0.56 14.82 -13.25
CA GLU A 17 -2.01 14.82 -13.50
C GLU A 17 -2.81 13.81 -12.64
N ASP A 18 -2.13 12.87 -11.99
CA ASP A 18 -2.79 11.86 -11.14
C ASP A 18 -2.98 12.34 -9.69
N ILE A 19 -2.39 13.47 -9.32
CA ILE A 19 -2.50 14.04 -7.96
C ILE A 19 -3.74 14.93 -7.92
N PHE A 20 -4.57 14.74 -6.91
CA PHE A 20 -5.69 15.61 -6.58
C PHE A 20 -5.67 15.94 -5.09
N GLU A 21 -6.52 16.87 -4.66
CA GLU A 21 -6.56 17.31 -3.27
C GLU A 21 -6.73 16.09 -2.33
N TYR A 22 -5.74 15.89 -1.46
CA TYR A 22 -5.64 14.76 -0.53
C TYR A 22 -5.73 13.37 -1.17
N GLY A 23 -5.32 13.21 -2.43
CA GLY A 23 -5.36 11.90 -3.08
C GLY A 23 -4.45 11.72 -4.30
N ILE A 24 -4.28 10.45 -4.67
CA ILE A 24 -3.50 10.02 -5.84
C ILE A 24 -4.28 8.95 -6.60
N LYS A 25 -4.32 9.08 -7.92
CA LYS A 25 -4.85 8.06 -8.83
C LYS A 25 -3.78 7.04 -9.19
N ILE A 26 -4.03 5.76 -8.93
CA ILE A 26 -3.18 4.66 -9.36
C ILE A 26 -3.70 4.15 -10.70
N LEU A 27 -3.06 4.54 -11.80
CA LEU A 27 -3.53 4.22 -13.16
C LEU A 27 -2.57 3.33 -13.96
N ARG A 28 -1.29 3.29 -13.55
CA ARG A 28 -0.18 2.69 -14.29
C ARG A 28 0.71 1.93 -13.32
N SER A 29 1.48 0.96 -13.83
CA SER A 29 2.56 0.31 -13.09
C SER A 29 3.75 0.10 -14.01
N ILE A 30 4.89 0.68 -13.64
CA ILE A 30 6.13 0.58 -14.43
C ILE A 30 6.90 -0.68 -14.05
N SER A 31 7.39 -1.41 -15.05
CA SER A 31 8.24 -2.59 -14.90
C SER A 31 9.57 -2.40 -15.66
N PRO A 32 10.70 -2.91 -15.13
CA PRO A 32 11.96 -2.94 -15.88
C PRO A 32 11.97 -4.00 -16.99
N THR A 33 11.08 -4.98 -16.94
CA THR A 33 11.08 -6.16 -17.83
C THR A 33 9.88 -6.19 -18.79
N ASN A 34 9.02 -5.17 -18.74
CA ASN A 34 7.82 -5.10 -19.56
C ASN A 34 7.50 -3.63 -19.87
N ASP A 35 7.34 -3.32 -21.15
CA ASP A 35 6.98 -1.97 -21.64
C ASP A 35 5.49 -1.68 -21.48
N ASP A 36 4.67 -2.69 -21.20
CA ASP A 36 3.25 -2.51 -20.88
C ASP A 36 3.08 -1.97 -19.46
N THR A 37 2.79 -0.67 -19.41
CA THR A 37 2.62 0.08 -18.16
C THR A 37 1.17 0.17 -17.71
N GLN A 38 0.21 -0.30 -18.52
CA GLN A 38 -1.21 -0.11 -18.25
C GLN A 38 -1.73 -1.16 -17.28
N LEU A 39 -2.44 -0.70 -16.24
CA LEU A 39 -3.20 -1.59 -15.39
C LEU A 39 -4.44 -2.08 -16.13
N LYS A 40 -4.46 -3.37 -16.49
CA LYS A 40 -5.48 -3.98 -17.35
C LYS A 40 -6.82 -4.27 -16.67
N THR A 41 -6.87 -4.34 -15.33
CA THR A 41 -8.09 -4.69 -14.59
C THR A 41 -8.72 -3.48 -13.91
N LYS A 42 -10.06 -3.45 -13.85
CA LYS A 42 -10.85 -2.43 -13.14
C LYS A 42 -10.43 -2.31 -11.67
N TYR A 43 -10.06 -3.41 -11.02
CA TYR A 43 -9.66 -3.43 -9.61
C TYR A 43 -8.25 -2.87 -9.36
N SER A 44 -7.39 -2.87 -10.38
CA SER A 44 -6.04 -2.36 -10.24
C SER A 44 -6.02 -0.82 -10.26
N LYS A 45 -6.91 -0.21 -11.04
CA LYS A 45 -7.08 1.25 -11.11
C LYS A 45 -7.93 1.74 -9.93
N ARG A 46 -7.43 2.72 -9.19
CA ARG A 46 -8.08 3.18 -7.96
C ARG A 46 -7.58 4.54 -7.51
N ASP A 47 -8.40 5.23 -6.73
CA ASP A 47 -8.05 6.47 -6.06
C ASP A 47 -7.67 6.16 -4.61
N ILE A 48 -6.60 6.76 -4.13
CA ILE A 48 -6.07 6.54 -2.78
C ILE A 48 -6.00 7.88 -2.07
N SER A 49 -6.77 8.03 -1.00
CA SER A 49 -6.63 9.18 -0.09
C SER A 49 -5.29 9.13 0.64
N ILE A 50 -4.66 10.29 0.77
CA ILE A 50 -3.38 10.52 1.44
C ILE A 50 -3.55 11.66 2.46
N ASN A 51 -2.73 11.66 3.50
CA ASN A 51 -2.74 12.73 4.49
C ASN A 51 -2.12 14.04 3.93
N GLU A 52 -2.24 15.12 4.70
CA GLU A 52 -1.70 16.44 4.37
C GLU A 52 -0.19 16.41 4.11
N ASP A 53 0.59 15.78 4.98
CA ASP A 53 2.06 15.74 4.86
C ASP A 53 2.52 15.12 3.54
N VAL A 54 1.89 14.00 3.16
CA VAL A 54 2.18 13.32 1.90
C VAL A 54 1.67 14.16 0.73
N TYR A 55 0.49 14.77 0.84
CA TYR A 55 -0.06 15.65 -0.21
C TYR A 55 0.87 16.82 -0.50
N GLN A 56 1.38 17.51 0.53
CA GLN A 56 2.33 18.59 0.38
C GLN A 56 3.66 18.11 -0.22
N ALA A 57 4.17 16.97 0.25
CA ALA A 57 5.41 16.39 -0.27
C ALA A 57 5.32 16.03 -1.76
N VAL A 58 4.24 15.35 -2.19
CA VAL A 58 4.08 14.95 -3.60
C VAL A 58 3.76 16.14 -4.49
N THR A 59 3.00 17.12 -4.01
CA THR A 59 2.69 18.35 -4.76
C THR A 59 3.95 19.17 -5.01
N LYS A 60 4.77 19.38 -3.96
CA LYS A 60 6.07 20.06 -4.08
C LYS A 60 7.00 19.34 -5.05
N LEU A 61 7.06 18.01 -5.00
CA LEU A 61 7.86 17.23 -5.95
C LEU A 61 7.34 17.40 -7.39
N ALA A 62 6.03 17.30 -7.59
CA ALA A 62 5.38 17.36 -8.90
C ALA A 62 5.54 18.73 -9.59
N GLN A 63 5.73 19.83 -8.85
CA GLN A 63 6.04 21.15 -9.43
C GLN A 63 7.34 21.16 -10.23
N THR A 64 8.29 20.27 -9.91
CA THR A 64 9.61 20.19 -10.55
C THR A 64 9.68 19.22 -11.72
N LYS A 65 8.55 18.62 -12.12
CA LYS A 65 8.50 17.48 -13.04
C LYS A 65 7.51 17.71 -14.18
N GLU A 66 7.93 17.37 -15.39
CA GLU A 66 7.10 17.35 -16.62
C GLU A 66 6.73 15.88 -16.94
N GLY A 67 5.77 15.31 -16.21
CA GLY A 67 5.31 13.93 -16.40
C GLY A 67 5.33 13.09 -15.13
N TYR A 68 6.11 12.00 -15.11
CA TYR A 68 6.27 11.15 -13.94
C TYR A 68 6.93 11.91 -12.79
N ILE A 69 6.36 11.80 -11.59
CA ILE A 69 6.85 12.58 -10.44
C ILE A 69 8.08 11.94 -9.78
N PHE A 70 8.29 10.63 -9.98
CA PHE A 70 9.42 9.88 -9.43
C PHE A 70 10.37 9.43 -10.54
N ASP A 71 11.67 9.66 -10.33
CA ASP A 71 12.71 9.21 -11.25
C ASP A 71 12.92 7.69 -11.15
N TRP A 72 13.03 7.04 -12.30
CA TRP A 72 13.18 5.59 -12.34
C TRP A 72 14.59 5.13 -11.96
N ASN A 73 15.62 5.98 -12.12
CA ASN A 73 16.99 5.74 -11.64
C ASN A 73 17.52 4.31 -11.93
N GLY A 74 17.21 3.76 -13.11
CA GLY A 74 17.57 2.38 -13.48
C GLY A 74 16.97 1.31 -12.56
N PHE A 75 15.78 1.56 -11.99
CA PHE A 75 15.06 0.70 -11.06
C PHE A 75 15.81 0.38 -9.75
N LYS A 76 16.68 1.30 -9.30
CA LYS A 76 17.54 1.13 -8.12
C LYS A 76 16.88 1.51 -6.78
N GLN A 77 15.58 1.82 -6.77
CA GLN A 77 14.87 2.30 -5.57
C GLN A 77 14.99 1.32 -4.40
N ALA A 78 14.97 0.00 -4.67
CA ALA A 78 15.13 -1.01 -3.61
C ALA A 78 16.48 -0.89 -2.90
N GLY A 79 17.57 -0.71 -3.67
CA GLY A 79 18.90 -0.49 -3.11
C GLY A 79 19.04 0.88 -2.42
N GLN A 80 18.40 1.92 -2.94
CA GLN A 80 18.34 3.23 -2.29
C GLN A 80 17.64 3.16 -0.94
N LEU A 81 16.52 2.44 -0.84
CA LEU A 81 15.83 2.18 0.43
C LEU A 81 16.73 1.43 1.43
N GLN A 82 17.43 0.38 1.00
CA GLN A 82 18.35 -0.35 1.89
C GLN A 82 19.48 0.55 2.43
N LYS A 83 20.04 1.42 1.58
CA LYS A 83 21.07 2.36 1.99
C LYS A 83 20.55 3.35 3.01
N LEU A 84 19.37 3.93 2.76
CA LEU A 84 18.72 4.87 3.66
C LEU A 84 18.42 4.24 5.03
N LEU A 85 17.82 3.05 5.06
CA LEU A 85 17.53 2.34 6.30
C LEU A 85 18.81 2.06 7.10
N LYS A 86 19.88 1.63 6.43
CA LYS A 86 21.18 1.41 7.07
C LYS A 86 21.76 2.70 7.66
N GLN A 87 21.67 3.81 6.93
CA GLN A 87 22.15 5.12 7.40
C GLN A 87 21.38 5.62 8.63
N LEU A 88 20.09 5.29 8.72
CA LEU A 88 19.22 5.64 9.84
C LEU A 88 19.26 4.62 10.99
N GLY A 89 20.03 3.53 10.86
CA GLY A 89 20.06 2.45 11.87
C GLY A 89 18.75 1.69 12.01
N LEU A 90 17.89 1.69 10.98
CA LEU A 90 16.59 1.05 10.98
C LEU A 90 16.65 -0.39 10.45
N THR A 91 15.70 -1.21 10.89
CA THR A 91 15.52 -2.58 10.40
C THR A 91 15.33 -2.59 8.89
N LYS A 92 15.98 -3.55 8.22
CA LYS A 92 15.83 -3.72 6.77
C LYS A 92 14.38 -4.08 6.42
N THR A 93 13.83 -3.38 5.44
CA THR A 93 12.52 -3.69 4.84
C THR A 93 12.53 -3.42 3.35
N THR A 94 11.53 -3.89 2.61
CA THR A 94 11.42 -3.70 1.16
C THR A 94 10.21 -2.83 0.81
N PHE A 95 10.04 -2.46 -0.47
CA PHE A 95 8.80 -1.81 -0.90
C PHE A 95 7.56 -2.70 -0.70
N HIS A 96 7.73 -4.02 -0.79
CA HIS A 96 6.67 -4.95 -0.41
C HIS A 96 6.44 -4.87 1.09
N GLY A 97 7.49 -5.00 1.91
CA GLY A 97 7.38 -4.88 3.38
C GLY A 97 6.74 -3.57 3.86
N LEU A 98 6.95 -2.44 3.18
CA LEU A 98 6.25 -1.18 3.46
C LEU A 98 4.75 -1.23 3.12
N ARG A 99 4.37 -1.86 2.00
CA ARG A 99 2.96 -2.12 1.63
C ARG A 99 2.31 -3.10 2.62
N ASP A 100 3.07 -4.08 3.08
CA ASP A 100 2.66 -5.09 4.03
C ASP A 100 2.34 -4.44 5.38
N THR A 101 3.24 -3.56 5.83
CA THR A 101 3.04 -2.72 7.02
C THR A 101 1.81 -1.82 6.90
N HIS A 102 1.55 -1.24 5.72
CA HIS A 102 0.33 -0.45 5.48
C HIS A 102 -0.94 -1.29 5.70
N ALA A 103 -0.97 -2.49 5.14
CA ALA A 103 -2.13 -3.39 5.22
C ALA A 103 -2.36 -3.85 6.65
N SER A 104 -1.32 -4.31 7.34
CA SER A 104 -1.40 -4.79 8.72
C SER A 104 -1.73 -3.68 9.70
N PHE A 105 -1.22 -2.46 9.49
CA PHE A 105 -1.56 -1.31 10.32
C PHE A 105 -3.05 -0.97 10.22
N LEU A 106 -3.61 -0.82 9.01
CA LEU A 106 -5.04 -0.53 8.84
C LEU A 106 -5.92 -1.61 9.45
N PHE A 107 -5.54 -2.87 9.24
CA PHE A 107 -6.27 -3.99 9.80
C PHE A 107 -6.20 -4.01 11.34
N SER A 108 -5.05 -3.69 11.92
CA SER A 108 -4.89 -3.60 13.39
C SER A 108 -5.81 -2.55 14.02
N LYS A 109 -6.30 -1.60 13.21
CA LYS A 109 -7.28 -0.56 13.55
C LYS A 109 -8.70 -0.89 13.13
N ASP A 110 -8.98 -2.18 12.91
CA ASP A 110 -10.30 -2.75 12.61
C ASP A 110 -10.95 -2.20 11.33
N ILE A 111 -10.13 -1.69 10.41
CA ILE A 111 -10.59 -1.35 9.06
C ILE A 111 -10.88 -2.65 8.30
N SER A 112 -12.05 -2.71 7.66
CA SER A 112 -12.53 -3.91 6.97
C SER A 112 -11.54 -4.43 5.89
N LEU A 113 -11.43 -5.76 5.80
CA LEU A 113 -10.60 -6.43 4.79
C LEU A 113 -11.02 -6.08 3.36
N ASP A 114 -12.32 -5.85 3.13
CA ASP A 114 -12.84 -5.40 1.84
C ASP A 114 -12.27 -4.02 1.46
N TYR A 115 -12.30 -3.06 2.39
CA TYR A 115 -11.72 -1.73 2.15
C TYR A 115 -10.21 -1.83 1.89
N ILE A 116 -9.48 -2.59 2.71
CA ILE A 116 -8.03 -2.79 2.54
C ILE A 116 -7.75 -3.45 1.18
N SER A 117 -8.51 -4.48 0.79
CA SER A 117 -8.39 -5.15 -0.51
C SER A 117 -8.53 -4.19 -1.68
N ARG A 118 -9.58 -3.35 -1.65
CA ARG A 118 -9.79 -2.29 -2.65
C ARG A 118 -8.66 -1.27 -2.67
N ARG A 119 -8.20 -0.80 -1.49
CA ARG A 119 -7.07 0.14 -1.37
C ARG A 119 -5.76 -0.43 -1.89
N LEU A 120 -5.54 -1.74 -1.77
CA LEU A 120 -4.34 -2.42 -2.25
C LEU A 120 -4.43 -2.82 -3.74
N GLY A 121 -5.61 -2.74 -4.35
CA GLY A 121 -5.86 -3.17 -5.73
C GLY A 121 -5.73 -4.68 -5.90
N HIS A 122 -6.27 -5.47 -4.97
CA HIS A 122 -6.38 -6.92 -5.10
C HIS A 122 -7.62 -7.29 -5.91
N ASN A 123 -7.49 -8.22 -6.86
CA ASN A 123 -8.63 -8.73 -7.65
C ASN A 123 -9.53 -9.68 -6.84
N SER A 124 -9.08 -10.13 -5.66
CA SER A 124 -9.83 -11.02 -4.78
C SER A 124 -9.59 -10.67 -3.32
N ILE A 125 -10.67 -10.61 -2.53
CA ILE A 125 -10.60 -10.44 -1.07
C ILE A 125 -9.90 -11.64 -0.43
N LEU A 126 -10.02 -12.84 -1.01
CA LEU A 126 -9.35 -14.05 -0.51
C LEU A 126 -7.83 -13.89 -0.49
N THR A 127 -7.26 -13.17 -1.46
CA THR A 127 -5.82 -12.84 -1.45
C THR A 127 -5.46 -11.99 -0.23
N THR A 128 -6.30 -11.01 0.12
CA THR A 128 -6.09 -10.19 1.32
C THR A 128 -6.27 -11.00 2.59
N GLN A 129 -7.27 -11.90 2.63
CA GLN A 129 -7.54 -12.76 3.78
C GLN A 129 -6.40 -13.76 4.06
N GLN A 130 -5.93 -14.48 3.04
CA GLN A 130 -4.82 -15.44 3.17
C GLN A 130 -3.54 -14.74 3.62
N TYR A 131 -3.21 -13.64 2.94
CA TYR A 131 -2.07 -12.81 3.26
C TYR A 131 -2.09 -12.29 4.71
N TYR A 132 -3.28 -11.94 5.18
CA TYR A 132 -3.49 -11.47 6.54
C TYR A 132 -3.35 -12.61 7.59
N LEU A 133 -3.95 -13.77 7.33
CA LEU A 133 -3.85 -14.93 8.21
C LEU A 133 -2.38 -15.35 8.45
N GLU A 134 -1.53 -15.11 7.46
CA GLU A 134 -0.07 -15.34 7.57
C GLU A 134 0.64 -14.25 8.38
N LEU A 135 0.23 -12.98 8.24
CA LEU A 135 0.89 -11.86 8.89
C LEU A 135 0.54 -11.67 10.38
N MET A 136 -0.69 -12.02 10.78
CA MET A 136 -1.22 -11.71 12.12
C MET A 136 -1.99 -12.90 12.71
N PRO A 137 -1.35 -14.06 12.93
CA PRO A 137 -1.99 -15.23 13.52
C PRO A 137 -2.59 -14.94 14.91
N GLU A 138 -2.01 -14.01 15.67
CA GLU A 138 -2.48 -13.61 17.00
C GLU A 138 -3.89 -13.01 17.00
N LYS A 139 -4.25 -12.23 15.98
CA LYS A 139 -5.60 -11.67 15.86
C LYS A 139 -6.63 -12.76 15.57
N LYS A 140 -6.26 -13.88 14.93
CA LYS A 140 -7.16 -15.02 14.79
C LYS A 140 -7.53 -15.59 16.17
N HIS A 141 -6.54 -15.80 17.02
CA HIS A 141 -6.78 -16.26 18.40
C HIS A 141 -7.61 -15.26 19.20
N GLN A 142 -7.39 -13.96 19.00
CA GLN A 142 -8.22 -12.93 19.62
C GLN A 142 -9.68 -13.01 19.15
N GLN A 143 -9.92 -13.18 17.86
CA GLN A 143 -11.28 -13.36 17.33
C GLN A 143 -11.98 -14.60 17.88
N ASP A 144 -11.25 -15.71 18.04
CA ASP A 144 -11.80 -16.93 18.65
C ASP A 144 -12.21 -16.67 20.12
N ALA A 145 -11.38 -15.95 20.88
CA ALA A 145 -11.68 -15.57 22.26
C ALA A 145 -12.88 -14.61 22.35
N ASP A 146 -12.94 -13.60 21.48
CA ASP A 146 -14.04 -12.64 21.41
C ASP A 146 -15.37 -13.34 21.05
N ALA A 147 -15.33 -14.28 20.09
CA ALA A 147 -16.49 -15.07 19.70
C ALA A 147 -17.01 -15.93 20.85
N LEU A 148 -16.12 -16.59 21.59
CA LEU A 148 -16.49 -17.36 22.78
C LEU A 148 -17.13 -16.47 23.85
N SER A 149 -16.60 -15.28 24.10
CA SER A 149 -17.19 -14.32 25.04
C SER A 149 -18.61 -13.93 24.63
N LEU A 150 -18.82 -13.56 23.36
CA LEU A 150 -20.13 -13.18 22.83
C LEU A 150 -21.15 -14.32 22.89
N LEU A 151 -20.73 -15.56 22.61
CA LEU A 151 -21.60 -16.73 22.69
C LEU A 151 -22.01 -17.05 24.14
N ASN A 152 -21.13 -16.81 25.11
CA ASN A 152 -21.46 -16.96 26.52
C ASN A 152 -22.50 -15.92 26.95
N ASP A 153 -22.41 -14.68 26.46
CA ASP A 153 -23.39 -13.63 26.77
C ASP A 153 -24.80 -13.94 26.21
N LEU A 154 -24.89 -14.73 25.13
CA LEU A 154 -26.18 -15.20 24.57
C LEU A 154 -26.82 -16.33 25.39
N SER A 155 -26.06 -16.97 26.28
CA SER A 155 -26.52 -18.11 27.09
C SER A 155 -27.03 -17.71 28.47
N LEU A 156 -27.09 -16.40 28.77
CA LEU A 156 -27.68 -15.78 29.94
C LEU A 156 -29.00 -15.08 29.59
#